data_AF-A6Q3E9-F1
#
_entry.id   AF-A6Q3E9-F1
#
_cell.length_a   1.000
_cell.length_b   1.000
_cell.length_c   1.000
_cell.angle_alpha   90.00
_cell.angle_beta   90.00
_cell.angle_gamma   90.00
#
_symmetry.space_group_name_H-M   'P 1'
#
loop_
_entity.id
_entity.type
_entity.pdbx_description
1 polymer ?
#
loop_
_entity_poly.entity_id
_entity_poly.type
_entity_poly.pdbx_seq_one_letter_code
_entity_poly.pdbx_strand_id
1 'polypeptide(L)'
;MHCYLLYDKNIEPHIIKQYSLLIYEHLHKHPIKKVFHEKIVDYPSSSTIFLFAKDDDIKSWLHHAKAKNFTLYIIPHGSNPLAQKCFDLPSSFEELFSFTTKRHYFTYCNEKLLFSSALIGDREWITSGNLFLAFLKNFYNIRLFKTNIELKSQKIVTASLLIEAGNGNYLKEKRETFFTNIQAGCKKVAAILYAPTSIIEAIKLRYFLVKKDQKYLPKGIGTIITETITLVTDKEMTLICDNEAPVIFDRVIIKSVPTNLQIVSGTKPCPKVEKETIRLDRLPKDEEFINFYTKRTLPFLPISPEEAFADLFKKIRENVKISIEYTVLLLISVLMATFGLFQNSSPTIIGAMILAPLMAPVISLAMGIIRFDETLVKNSFKTVSISTLLALLLALGFTSLFPIEHMTQQMSIRTNPTLLDLGVAILAGLAAAYGYANSKVGESLAGVAIAVALVPPLCVAGIGLGWGNLDIFYKAFLLYLANIIGIVFAAGIMFYLLGYASKRYASAALIIKVLLLTSIFIPLYVATQTVLKEEIIYEQIKYLKFKDVSLQLDTIQYHKNGATLFISVLSSKELKTKEKETILHQIKKKFPEEKLIVSFKQVL
;
A
#
# COMPACT_ATOMS: atom_id res chain seq x y z
N MET A 1 8.25 -63.86 -11.16
CA MET A 1 8.32 -62.39 -10.99
C MET A 1 9.79 -61.99 -11.00
N HIS A 2 10.23 -61.13 -11.92
CA HIS A 2 11.63 -60.69 -11.94
C HIS A 2 11.78 -59.43 -11.07
N CYS A 3 12.55 -59.52 -9.99
CA CYS A 3 12.81 -58.41 -9.08
C CYS A 3 14.23 -57.89 -9.25
N TYR A 4 14.37 -56.57 -9.38
CA TYR A 4 15.66 -55.89 -9.53
C TYR A 4 15.82 -54.82 -8.46
N LEU A 5 17.00 -54.75 -7.84
CA LEU A 5 17.43 -53.63 -7.02
C LEU A 5 18.49 -52.85 -7.80
N LEU A 6 18.12 -51.64 -8.21
CA LEU A 6 18.97 -50.69 -8.92
C LEU A 6 19.52 -49.67 -7.93
N TYR A 7 20.83 -49.49 -7.92
CA TYR A 7 21.51 -48.61 -6.98
C TYR A 7 22.71 -47.90 -7.62
N ASP A 8 23.13 -46.78 -7.03
CA ASP A 8 24.32 -46.02 -7.44
C ASP A 8 25.58 -46.75 -6.96
N LYS A 9 26.62 -46.77 -7.78
CA LYS A 9 27.93 -47.36 -7.46
C LYS A 9 28.54 -46.80 -6.18
N ASN A 10 28.22 -45.55 -5.85
CA ASN A 10 28.78 -44.84 -4.71
C ASN A 10 28.12 -45.20 -3.37
N ILE A 11 27.11 -46.08 -3.37
CA ILE A 11 26.38 -46.47 -2.18
C ILE A 11 27.14 -47.58 -1.45
N GLU A 12 27.26 -47.43 -0.13
CA GLU A 12 28.00 -48.39 0.68
C GLU A 12 27.39 -49.81 0.62
N PRO A 13 28.21 -50.87 0.46
CA PRO A 13 27.74 -52.25 0.32
C PRO A 13 26.84 -52.74 1.46
N HIS A 14 27.05 -52.24 2.68
CA HIS A 14 26.28 -52.64 3.85
C HIS A 14 24.81 -52.16 3.75
N ILE A 15 24.58 -50.96 3.22
CA ILE A 15 23.25 -50.36 2.98
C ILE A 15 22.49 -51.18 1.94
N ILE A 16 23.16 -51.54 0.84
CA ILE A 16 22.57 -52.38 -0.22
C ILE A 16 22.18 -53.75 0.33
N LYS A 17 23.00 -54.32 1.22
CA LYS A 17 22.69 -55.61 1.87
C LYS A 17 21.44 -55.49 2.74
N GLN A 18 21.32 -54.44 3.55
CA GLN A 18 20.16 -54.17 4.40
C GLN A 18 18.86 -54.05 3.58
N TYR A 19 18.82 -53.15 2.59
CA TYR A 19 17.62 -53.00 1.75
C TYR A 19 17.28 -54.27 0.98
N SER A 20 18.29 -55.01 0.51
CA SER A 20 18.04 -56.27 -0.19
C SER A 20 17.40 -57.33 0.71
N LEU A 21 17.73 -57.35 2.00
CA LEU A 21 17.13 -58.27 2.97
C LEU A 21 15.65 -57.91 3.20
N LEU A 22 15.37 -56.63 3.43
CA LEU A 22 14.00 -56.12 3.64
C LEU A 22 13.10 -56.40 2.43
N ILE A 23 13.59 -56.15 1.21
CA ILE A 23 12.85 -56.47 -0.02
C ILE A 23 12.61 -57.97 -0.15
N TYR A 24 13.61 -58.79 0.20
CA TYR A 24 13.53 -60.25 0.09
C TYR A 24 12.50 -60.85 1.05
N GLU A 25 12.43 -60.34 2.28
CA GLU A 25 11.42 -60.71 3.26
C GLU A 25 10.02 -60.30 2.81
N HIS A 26 9.87 -59.08 2.29
CA HIS A 26 8.59 -58.57 1.81
C HIS A 26 8.06 -59.33 0.58
N LEU A 27 8.93 -59.71 -0.35
CA LEU A 27 8.56 -60.45 -1.57
C LEU A 27 8.49 -61.97 -1.37
N HIS A 28 8.23 -62.45 -0.15
CA HIS A 28 8.11 -63.89 0.17
C HIS A 28 9.28 -64.74 -0.38
N LYS A 29 10.52 -64.25 -0.22
CA LYS A 29 11.76 -64.95 -0.61
C LYS A 29 11.99 -65.09 -2.13
N HIS A 30 11.40 -64.24 -2.95
CA HIS A 30 11.76 -64.19 -4.38
C HIS A 30 13.19 -63.65 -4.60
N PRO A 31 13.96 -64.22 -5.56
CA PRO A 31 15.34 -63.80 -5.80
C PRO A 31 15.43 -62.40 -6.40
N ILE A 32 16.34 -61.58 -5.85
CA ILE A 32 16.55 -60.18 -6.25
C ILE A 32 17.86 -60.06 -7.03
N LYS A 33 17.81 -59.51 -8.25
CA LYS A 33 19.01 -59.18 -9.03
C LYS A 33 19.49 -57.77 -8.68
N LYS A 34 20.73 -57.65 -8.25
CA LYS A 34 21.40 -56.38 -7.91
C LYS A 34 22.12 -55.86 -9.15
N VAL A 35 21.78 -54.65 -9.60
CA VAL A 35 22.34 -54.06 -10.83
C VAL A 35 22.60 -52.58 -10.59
N PHE A 36 23.66 -52.02 -11.19
CA PHE A 36 23.89 -50.58 -11.17
C PHE A 36 22.85 -49.86 -12.05
N HIS A 37 22.32 -48.72 -11.59
CA HIS A 37 21.24 -48.00 -12.30
C HIS A 37 21.65 -47.45 -13.68
N GLU A 38 22.95 -47.29 -13.95
CA GLU A 38 23.48 -46.79 -15.24
C GLU A 38 23.17 -47.70 -16.44
N LYS A 39 22.93 -49.00 -16.20
CA LYS A 39 22.54 -49.95 -17.26
C LYS A 39 21.03 -50.05 -17.32
N ILE A 40 20.39 -49.26 -18.20
CA ILE A 40 18.97 -49.48 -18.55
C ILE A 40 18.92 -50.72 -19.45
N VAL A 41 18.77 -51.87 -18.84
CA VAL A 41 18.54 -53.14 -19.54
C VAL A 41 17.06 -53.20 -19.92
N ASP A 42 16.72 -53.75 -21.08
CA ASP A 42 15.33 -54.09 -21.43
C ASP A 42 14.82 -55.15 -20.46
N TYR A 43 14.30 -54.70 -19.31
CA TYR A 43 13.73 -55.58 -18.31
C TYR A 43 12.45 -56.22 -18.87
N PRO A 44 12.19 -57.51 -18.55
CA PRO A 44 10.96 -58.17 -18.95
C PRO A 44 9.72 -57.38 -18.50
N SER A 45 8.68 -57.39 -19.33
CA SER A 45 7.39 -56.76 -18.99
C SER A 45 6.84 -57.35 -17.69
N SER A 46 6.31 -56.50 -16.80
CA SER A 46 5.84 -56.88 -15.44
C SER A 46 6.94 -57.22 -14.43
N SER A 47 8.17 -56.73 -14.63
CA SER A 47 9.21 -56.75 -13.60
C SER A 47 8.89 -55.76 -12.47
N THR A 48 9.43 -56.04 -11.28
CA THR A 48 9.40 -55.12 -10.14
C THR A 48 10.80 -54.57 -9.93
N ILE A 49 10.92 -53.26 -9.95
CA ILE A 49 12.19 -52.55 -9.89
C ILE A 49 12.20 -51.67 -8.65
N PHE A 50 13.19 -51.86 -7.80
CA PHE A 50 13.50 -50.99 -6.67
C PHE A 50 14.65 -50.07 -7.08
N LEU A 51 14.43 -48.77 -7.06
CA LEU A 51 15.41 -47.77 -7.48
C LEU A 51 15.89 -46.95 -6.28
N PHE A 52 17.18 -47.08 -5.97
CA PHE A 52 17.88 -46.36 -4.92
C PHE A 52 18.94 -45.45 -5.53
N ALA A 53 18.56 -44.21 -5.84
CA ALA A 53 19.43 -43.24 -6.50
C ALA A 53 19.08 -41.80 -6.09
N LYS A 54 19.93 -40.84 -6.46
CA LYS A 54 19.71 -39.41 -6.22
C LYS A 54 18.67 -38.85 -7.19
N ASP A 55 18.12 -37.67 -6.90
CA ASP A 55 17.05 -37.07 -7.72
C ASP A 55 17.40 -36.99 -9.23
N ASP A 56 18.62 -36.57 -9.58
CA ASP A 56 19.05 -36.41 -10.98
C ASP A 56 19.18 -37.76 -11.71
N ASP A 57 19.69 -38.78 -11.03
CA ASP A 57 19.79 -40.14 -11.57
C ASP A 57 18.40 -40.75 -11.77
N ILE A 58 17.48 -40.54 -10.81
CA ILE A 58 16.08 -40.97 -10.95
C ILE A 58 15.45 -40.28 -12.15
N LYS A 59 15.66 -38.97 -12.35
CA LYS A 59 15.11 -38.25 -13.52
C LYS A 59 15.63 -38.83 -14.83
N SER A 60 16.94 -39.03 -14.93
CA SER A 60 17.58 -39.61 -16.12
C SER A 60 17.02 -41.01 -16.40
N TRP A 61 16.91 -41.84 -15.36
CA TRP A 61 16.39 -43.19 -15.48
C TRP A 61 14.92 -43.20 -15.92
N LEU A 62 14.07 -42.37 -15.30
CA LEU A 62 12.65 -42.23 -15.65
C LEU A 62 12.44 -41.71 -17.08
N HIS A 63 13.30 -40.81 -17.57
CA HIS A 63 13.21 -40.29 -18.93
C HIS A 63 13.27 -41.41 -19.99
N HIS A 64 14.14 -42.40 -19.77
CA HIS A 64 14.30 -43.55 -20.66
C HIS A 64 13.24 -44.64 -20.41
N ALA A 65 12.84 -44.83 -19.16
CA ALA A 65 11.91 -45.87 -18.73
C ALA A 65 10.43 -45.58 -19.08
N LYS A 66 10.05 -44.33 -19.37
CA LYS A 66 8.66 -43.84 -19.46
C LYS A 66 7.67 -44.66 -20.31
N ALA A 67 8.16 -45.34 -21.35
CA ALA A 67 7.35 -46.11 -22.30
C ALA A 67 7.18 -47.60 -21.91
N LYS A 68 7.89 -48.06 -20.89
CA LYS A 68 7.96 -49.48 -20.50
C LYS A 68 6.85 -49.84 -19.50
N ASN A 69 6.52 -51.13 -19.43
CA ASN A 69 5.45 -51.69 -18.59
C ASN A 69 6.05 -52.49 -17.42
N PHE A 70 6.57 -51.80 -16.41
CA PHE A 70 7.02 -52.41 -15.17
C PHE A 70 6.60 -51.59 -13.95
N THR A 71 6.69 -52.21 -12.78
CA THR A 71 6.37 -51.60 -11.49
C THR A 71 7.64 -51.05 -10.85
N LEU A 72 7.63 -49.77 -10.47
CA LEU A 72 8.74 -49.05 -9.88
C LEU A 72 8.46 -48.68 -8.42
N TYR A 73 9.37 -49.11 -7.55
CA TYR A 73 9.48 -48.71 -6.16
C TYR A 73 10.68 -47.76 -6.05
N ILE A 74 10.42 -46.47 -5.80
CA ILE A 74 11.48 -45.50 -5.53
C ILE A 74 11.76 -45.54 -4.03
N ILE A 75 13.01 -45.83 -3.65
CA ILE A 75 13.39 -45.94 -2.24
C ILE A 75 13.63 -44.53 -1.67
N PRO A 76 12.88 -44.09 -0.65
CA PRO A 76 13.07 -42.76 -0.05
C PRO A 76 14.42 -42.68 0.67
N HIS A 77 15.16 -41.61 0.42
CA HIS A 77 16.49 -41.36 0.96
C HIS A 77 16.80 -39.87 1.09
N GLY A 78 17.72 -39.48 1.97
CA GLY A 78 18.11 -38.06 2.13
C GLY A 78 18.61 -37.38 0.85
N SER A 79 19.00 -38.15 -0.17
CA SER A 79 19.50 -37.65 -1.46
C SER A 79 18.44 -37.56 -2.58
N ASN A 80 17.17 -37.89 -2.31
CA ASN A 80 16.08 -37.78 -3.29
C ASN A 80 14.81 -37.07 -2.76
N PRO A 81 14.94 -35.90 -2.08
CA PRO A 81 13.80 -35.19 -1.52
C PRO A 81 12.79 -34.68 -2.57
N LEU A 82 13.22 -34.41 -3.81
CA LEU A 82 12.30 -33.95 -4.87
C LEU A 82 11.44 -35.10 -5.38
N ALA A 83 12.01 -36.29 -5.57
CA ALA A 83 11.27 -37.50 -5.94
C ALA A 83 10.23 -37.86 -4.87
N GLN A 84 10.62 -37.79 -3.58
CA GLN A 84 9.71 -38.04 -2.47
C GLN A 84 8.47 -37.14 -2.52
N LYS A 85 8.65 -35.84 -2.74
CA LYS A 85 7.54 -34.88 -2.86
C LYS A 85 6.74 -35.03 -4.15
N CYS A 86 7.41 -35.31 -5.28
CA CYS A 86 6.79 -35.45 -6.58
C CYS A 86 5.82 -36.64 -6.63
N PHE A 87 6.23 -37.76 -6.04
CA PHE A 87 5.47 -39.02 -6.04
C PHE A 87 4.76 -39.32 -4.73
N ASP A 88 4.76 -38.40 -3.76
CA ASP A 88 4.12 -38.59 -2.45
C ASP A 88 4.58 -39.90 -1.79
N LEU A 89 5.91 -40.06 -1.72
CA LEU A 89 6.56 -41.22 -1.11
C LEU A 89 6.56 -41.08 0.43
N PRO A 90 6.51 -42.19 1.18
CA PRO A 90 6.54 -42.14 2.62
C PRO A 90 7.93 -41.76 3.14
N SER A 91 7.99 -41.40 4.42
CA SER A 91 9.25 -41.01 5.08
C SER A 91 10.18 -42.20 5.31
N SER A 92 9.62 -43.41 5.41
CA SER A 92 10.35 -44.66 5.64
C SER A 92 10.20 -45.63 4.47
N PHE A 93 11.19 -46.49 4.26
CA PHE A 93 11.14 -47.49 3.20
C PHE A 93 10.09 -48.59 3.44
N GLU A 94 9.85 -48.96 4.70
CA GLU A 94 8.90 -50.01 5.08
C GLU A 94 7.46 -49.61 4.79
N GLU A 95 7.10 -48.35 5.01
CA GLU A 95 5.78 -47.80 4.69
C GLU A 95 5.49 -47.82 3.18
N LEU A 96 6.52 -47.83 2.32
CA LEU A 96 6.38 -47.88 0.87
C LEU A 96 5.55 -49.08 0.41
N PHE A 97 5.62 -50.18 1.15
CA PHE A 97 4.88 -51.41 0.85
C PHE A 97 3.38 -51.34 1.17
N SER A 98 2.97 -50.38 2.00
CA SER A 98 1.54 -50.14 2.28
C SER A 98 0.85 -49.36 1.15
N PHE A 99 1.64 -48.75 0.25
CA PHE A 99 1.14 -47.91 -0.83
C PHE A 99 0.76 -48.72 -2.06
N THR A 100 -0.02 -48.10 -2.94
CA THR A 100 -0.57 -48.75 -4.14
C THR A 100 0.16 -48.30 -5.41
N THR A 101 0.25 -49.20 -6.39
CA THR A 101 0.85 -48.89 -7.69
C THR A 101 -0.12 -48.07 -8.54
N LYS A 102 0.38 -46.97 -9.12
CA LYS A 102 -0.42 -46.08 -9.96
C LYS A 102 0.36 -45.61 -11.18
N ARG A 103 -0.37 -45.41 -12.28
CA ARG A 103 0.19 -44.71 -13.44
C ARG A 103 0.32 -43.24 -13.12
N HIS A 104 1.47 -42.68 -13.45
CA HIS A 104 1.77 -41.27 -13.19
C HIS A 104 1.90 -40.50 -14.49
N TYR A 105 1.65 -39.19 -14.39
CA TYR A 105 1.99 -38.23 -15.42
C TYR A 105 3.30 -37.54 -15.06
N PHE A 106 4.16 -37.41 -16.05
CA PHE A 106 5.44 -36.73 -15.90
C PHE A 106 5.31 -35.29 -16.39
N THR A 107 5.76 -34.35 -15.58
CA THR A 107 5.78 -32.94 -15.95
C THR A 107 7.10 -32.65 -16.63
N TYR A 108 7.05 -32.20 -17.87
CA TYR A 108 8.22 -31.78 -18.62
C TYR A 108 8.23 -30.27 -18.76
N CYS A 109 9.40 -29.66 -18.59
CA CYS A 109 9.70 -28.32 -19.08
C CYS A 109 10.62 -28.46 -20.29
N ASN A 110 10.10 -28.07 -21.45
CA ASN A 110 10.66 -28.39 -22.75
C ASN A 110 10.91 -29.91 -22.86
N GLU A 111 12.17 -30.35 -22.91
CA GLU A 111 12.55 -31.76 -22.98
C GLU A 111 12.96 -32.35 -21.62
N LYS A 112 13.04 -31.50 -20.58
CA LYS A 112 13.56 -31.86 -19.27
C LYS A 112 12.46 -32.28 -18.31
N LEU A 113 12.66 -33.41 -17.63
CA LEU A 113 11.74 -33.89 -16.60
C LEU A 113 11.85 -33.00 -15.34
N LEU A 114 10.73 -32.50 -14.85
CA LEU A 114 10.62 -31.68 -13.64
C LEU A 114 10.00 -32.48 -12.50
N PHE A 115 10.68 -32.52 -11.35
CA PHE A 115 10.08 -33.00 -10.10
C PHE A 115 9.46 -31.87 -9.28
N SER A 116 9.98 -30.66 -9.40
CA SER A 116 9.49 -29.48 -8.69
C SER A 116 8.85 -28.46 -9.62
N SER A 117 9.56 -27.38 -9.95
CA SER A 117 9.06 -26.26 -10.73
C SER A 117 10.15 -25.63 -11.59
N ALA A 118 9.72 -25.07 -12.71
CA ALA A 118 10.44 -24.08 -13.48
C ALA A 118 10.12 -22.68 -12.96
N LEU A 119 11.16 -21.90 -12.67
CA LEU A 119 11.09 -20.47 -12.38
C LEU A 119 11.51 -19.71 -13.64
N ILE A 120 10.62 -18.83 -14.12
CA ILE A 120 10.83 -17.95 -15.27
C ILE A 120 10.79 -16.51 -14.77
N GLY A 121 11.88 -15.79 -14.93
CA GLY A 121 11.99 -14.40 -14.46
C GLY A 121 13.27 -14.12 -13.69
N ASP A 122 13.35 -12.92 -13.11
CA ASP A 122 14.49 -12.51 -12.32
C ASP A 122 14.44 -13.14 -10.92
N ARG A 123 15.38 -14.07 -10.66
CA ARG A 123 15.50 -14.81 -9.40
C ARG A 123 15.98 -13.94 -8.25
N GLU A 124 16.70 -12.84 -8.52
CA GLU A 124 17.31 -11.99 -7.48
C GLU A 124 16.27 -11.51 -6.46
N TRP A 125 15.03 -11.37 -6.89
CA TRP A 125 13.94 -10.98 -6.02
C TRP A 125 13.59 -12.03 -4.97
N ILE A 126 13.55 -13.32 -5.30
CA ILE A 126 12.97 -14.33 -4.39
C ILE A 126 14.01 -14.79 -3.37
N THR A 127 15.29 -14.83 -3.75
CA THR A 127 16.31 -15.59 -3.02
C THR A 127 17.20 -14.79 -2.08
N SER A 128 17.13 -13.46 -2.03
CA SER A 128 18.00 -12.71 -1.11
C SER A 128 17.57 -12.93 0.35
N GLY A 129 18.35 -13.69 1.12
CA GLY A 129 18.07 -14.04 2.53
C GLY A 129 18.01 -12.85 3.49
N ASN A 130 18.63 -11.71 3.14
CA ASN A 130 18.53 -10.47 3.93
C ASN A 130 17.33 -9.63 3.48
N LEU A 131 16.31 -9.60 4.34
CA LEU A 131 14.94 -9.12 4.09
C LEU A 131 14.83 -7.64 3.68
N PHE A 132 15.70 -6.78 4.19
CA PHE A 132 15.54 -5.32 4.14
C PHE A 132 16.60 -4.63 3.27
N LEU A 133 17.86 -5.05 3.38
CA LEU A 133 19.02 -4.40 2.73
C LEU A 133 19.10 -4.68 1.22
N ALA A 134 18.80 -5.91 0.78
CA ALA A 134 18.73 -6.25 -0.64
C ALA A 134 17.49 -5.62 -1.31
N PHE A 135 16.39 -5.50 -0.56
CA PHE A 135 15.18 -4.83 -1.01
C PHE A 135 15.45 -3.34 -1.29
N LEU A 136 16.08 -2.62 -0.35
CA LEU A 136 16.43 -1.19 -0.51
C LEU A 136 17.42 -0.92 -1.66
N LYS A 137 18.30 -1.88 -2.00
CA LYS A 137 19.26 -1.71 -3.10
C LYS A 137 18.63 -1.87 -4.48
N ASN A 138 17.68 -2.80 -4.65
CA ASN A 138 17.18 -3.18 -5.99
C ASN A 138 15.73 -2.75 -6.30
N PHE A 139 14.97 -2.18 -5.36
CA PHE A 139 13.55 -1.87 -5.58
C PHE A 139 13.28 -0.81 -6.66
N TYR A 140 14.25 0.06 -6.95
CA TYR A 140 14.07 1.10 -7.96
C TYR A 140 14.10 0.59 -9.40
N ASN A 141 14.61 -0.63 -9.66
CA ASN A 141 14.75 -1.16 -11.01
C ASN A 141 13.84 -2.35 -11.33
N ILE A 142 12.81 -2.54 -10.52
CA ILE A 142 11.82 -3.59 -10.74
C ILE A 142 11.03 -3.31 -12.02
N ARG A 143 11.01 -4.27 -12.94
CA ARG A 143 10.17 -4.21 -14.16
C ARG A 143 9.41 -5.51 -14.34
N LEU A 144 8.17 -5.41 -14.82
CA LEU A 144 7.45 -6.58 -15.26
C LEU A 144 7.88 -6.89 -16.70
N PHE A 145 7.92 -8.17 -17.07
CA PHE A 145 8.07 -8.61 -18.44
C PHE A 145 6.71 -8.99 -19.02
N LYS A 146 6.53 -8.77 -20.33
CA LYS A 146 5.34 -9.19 -21.07
C LYS A 146 5.45 -10.68 -21.35
N THR A 147 4.36 -11.40 -21.11
CA THR A 147 4.27 -12.84 -21.33
C THR A 147 3.01 -13.15 -22.10
N ASN A 148 3.18 -13.85 -23.22
CA ASN A 148 2.09 -14.47 -23.95
C ASN A 148 1.96 -15.91 -23.43
N ILE A 149 0.83 -16.20 -22.82
CA ILE A 149 0.52 -17.49 -22.20
C ILE A 149 -0.49 -18.19 -23.09
N GLU A 150 -0.06 -19.28 -23.73
CA GLU A 150 -0.93 -20.14 -24.50
C GLU A 150 -1.33 -21.34 -23.66
N LEU A 151 -2.63 -21.42 -23.39
CA LEU A 151 -3.29 -22.55 -22.74
C LEU A 151 -4.09 -23.32 -23.79
N LYS A 152 -4.58 -24.51 -23.42
CA LYS A 152 -5.42 -25.31 -24.30
C LYS A 152 -6.75 -24.62 -24.65
N SER A 153 -7.31 -23.86 -23.71
CA SER A 153 -8.61 -23.18 -23.89
C SER A 153 -8.50 -21.78 -24.49
N GLN A 154 -7.44 -21.03 -24.17
CA GLN A 154 -7.32 -19.62 -24.54
C GLN A 154 -5.86 -19.14 -24.56
N LYS A 155 -5.62 -18.05 -25.30
CA LYS A 155 -4.38 -17.28 -25.25
C LYS A 155 -4.59 -16.05 -24.37
N ILE A 156 -3.62 -15.77 -23.51
CA ILE A 156 -3.70 -14.68 -22.54
C ILE A 156 -2.39 -13.89 -22.62
N VAL A 157 -2.50 -12.57 -22.67
CA VAL A 157 -1.35 -11.68 -22.60
C VAL A 157 -1.39 -11.00 -21.23
N THR A 158 -0.28 -11.01 -20.51
CA THR A 158 -0.17 -10.37 -19.19
C THR A 158 1.25 -9.85 -18.98
N ALA A 159 1.40 -8.94 -18.02
CA ALA A 159 2.71 -8.60 -17.48
C ALA A 159 2.95 -9.42 -16.20
N SER A 160 4.18 -9.87 -15.96
CA SER A 160 4.58 -10.56 -14.73
C SER A 160 6.02 -10.26 -14.38
N LEU A 161 6.35 -10.28 -13.10
CA LEU A 161 7.70 -10.17 -12.58
C LEU A 161 8.39 -11.53 -12.55
N LEU A 162 7.61 -12.57 -12.24
CA LEU A 162 8.07 -13.94 -12.12
C LEU A 162 6.90 -14.88 -12.39
N ILE A 163 7.19 -16.01 -13.03
CA ILE A 163 6.28 -17.14 -13.18
C ILE A 163 6.95 -18.38 -12.60
N GLU A 164 6.25 -19.08 -11.71
CA GLU A 164 6.67 -20.37 -11.17
C GLU A 164 5.67 -21.43 -11.63
N ALA A 165 6.10 -22.40 -12.42
CA ALA A 165 5.22 -23.40 -13.04
C ALA A 165 5.84 -24.80 -13.04
N GLY A 166 5.05 -25.84 -12.81
CA GLY A 166 5.57 -27.20 -12.80
C GLY A 166 4.64 -28.20 -12.15
N ASN A 167 5.22 -29.14 -11.39
CA ASN A 167 4.50 -30.19 -10.73
C ASN A 167 3.51 -29.60 -9.73
N GLY A 168 2.23 -29.90 -9.94
CA GLY A 168 1.17 -29.33 -9.12
C GLY A 168 1.24 -29.74 -7.65
N ASN A 169 1.72 -30.94 -7.32
CA ASN A 169 1.84 -31.39 -5.94
C ASN A 169 2.92 -30.62 -5.20
N TYR A 170 4.09 -30.46 -5.83
CA TYR A 170 5.17 -29.66 -5.28
C TYR A 170 4.73 -28.22 -4.98
N LEU A 171 4.04 -27.58 -5.93
CA LEU A 171 3.55 -26.22 -5.75
C LEU A 171 2.43 -26.12 -4.72
N LYS A 172 1.56 -27.13 -4.61
CA LYS A 172 0.55 -27.20 -3.56
C LYS A 172 1.17 -27.36 -2.17
N GLU A 173 2.15 -28.24 -1.99
CA GLU A 173 2.85 -28.39 -0.70
C GLU A 173 3.56 -27.09 -0.30
N LYS A 174 4.17 -26.42 -1.29
CA LYS A 174 4.84 -25.13 -1.07
C LYS A 174 3.85 -24.01 -0.77
N ARG A 175 2.64 -24.04 -1.33
CA ARG A 175 1.62 -22.97 -1.31
C ARG A 175 0.19 -23.53 -1.30
N GLU A 176 -0.18 -24.20 -0.21
CA GLU A 176 -1.46 -24.92 -0.12
C GLU A 176 -2.68 -24.00 -0.35
N THR A 177 -2.57 -22.76 0.14
CA THR A 177 -3.59 -21.72 0.05
C THR A 177 -3.90 -21.30 -1.39
N PHE A 178 -3.00 -21.56 -2.35
CA PHE A 178 -3.17 -21.19 -3.75
C PHE A 178 -3.88 -22.29 -4.56
N PHE A 179 -3.81 -23.54 -4.09
CA PHE A 179 -4.21 -24.72 -4.84
C PHE A 179 -5.05 -25.67 -3.99
N THR A 180 -6.37 -25.52 -4.01
CA THR A 180 -7.26 -26.34 -3.19
C THR A 180 -7.59 -27.72 -3.79
N ASN A 181 -7.35 -27.93 -5.09
CA ASN A 181 -7.79 -29.15 -5.81
C ASN A 181 -6.69 -29.76 -6.71
N ILE A 182 -5.47 -29.92 -6.18
CA ILE A 182 -4.39 -30.64 -6.87
C ILE A 182 -4.02 -31.89 -6.08
N GLN A 183 -3.81 -33.00 -6.81
CA GLN A 183 -3.33 -34.29 -6.30
C GLN A 183 -2.10 -34.70 -7.11
N ALA A 184 -1.11 -35.34 -6.47
CA ALA A 184 0.05 -35.88 -7.16
C ALA A 184 -0.36 -37.01 -8.12
N GLY A 185 0.39 -37.17 -9.21
CA GLY A 185 0.14 -38.19 -10.22
C GLY A 185 -1.02 -37.88 -11.19
N CYS A 186 -1.57 -36.66 -11.19
CA CYS A 186 -2.67 -36.26 -12.07
C CYS A 186 -2.22 -35.44 -13.29
N LYS A 187 -3.11 -35.29 -14.28
CA LYS A 187 -2.82 -34.66 -15.58
C LYS A 187 -2.82 -33.13 -15.50
N LYS A 188 -2.11 -32.57 -14.50
CA LYS A 188 -2.12 -31.13 -14.22
C LYS A 188 -0.74 -30.57 -13.94
N VAL A 189 -0.43 -29.51 -14.68
CA VAL A 189 0.59 -28.51 -14.39
C VAL A 189 -0.07 -27.38 -13.60
N ALA A 190 0.62 -26.90 -12.57
CA ALA A 190 0.22 -25.69 -11.86
C ALA A 190 1.19 -24.55 -12.16
N ALA A 191 0.69 -23.33 -12.22
CA ALA A 191 1.49 -22.12 -12.35
C ALA A 191 1.02 -21.01 -11.40
N ILE A 192 1.98 -20.28 -10.84
CA ILE A 192 1.79 -19.06 -10.04
C ILE A 192 2.47 -17.93 -10.78
N LEU A 193 1.73 -16.85 -11.02
CA LEU A 193 2.23 -15.64 -11.64
C LEU A 193 2.28 -14.54 -10.61
N TYR A 194 3.42 -13.86 -10.51
CA TYR A 194 3.63 -12.73 -9.61
C TYR A 194 3.71 -11.46 -10.46
N ALA A 195 2.73 -10.57 -10.34
CA ALA A 195 2.70 -9.28 -11.05
C ALA A 195 2.29 -8.15 -10.08
N PRO A 196 3.18 -7.73 -9.16
CA PRO A 196 2.92 -6.54 -8.35
C PRO A 196 2.76 -5.31 -9.27
N THR A 197 1.74 -4.50 -8.99
CA THR A 197 1.45 -3.23 -9.70
C THR A 197 2.10 -2.02 -9.02
N SER A 198 2.74 -2.23 -7.87
CA SER A 198 3.46 -1.19 -7.12
C SER A 198 4.55 -1.77 -6.21
N ILE A 199 5.49 -0.92 -5.77
CA ILE A 199 6.55 -1.28 -4.82
C ILE A 199 5.93 -1.76 -3.49
N ILE A 200 4.87 -1.09 -3.01
CA ILE A 200 4.18 -1.50 -1.78
C ILE A 200 3.55 -2.89 -1.91
N GLU A 201 2.93 -3.19 -3.05
CA GLU A 201 2.37 -4.51 -3.31
C GLU A 201 3.47 -5.58 -3.41
N ALA A 202 4.59 -5.24 -4.06
CA ALA A 202 5.80 -6.05 -4.11
C ALA A 202 6.33 -6.43 -2.72
N ILE A 203 6.41 -5.46 -1.79
CA ILE A 203 6.79 -5.69 -0.38
C ILE A 203 5.78 -6.62 0.30
N LYS A 204 4.48 -6.34 0.13
CA LYS A 204 3.40 -7.16 0.71
C LYS A 204 3.44 -8.59 0.20
N LEU A 205 3.65 -8.80 -1.09
CA LEU A 205 3.81 -10.12 -1.71
C LEU A 205 5.01 -10.86 -1.12
N ARG A 206 6.15 -10.19 -0.95
CA ARG A 206 7.33 -10.81 -0.37
C ARG A 206 7.13 -11.19 1.10
N TYR A 207 6.54 -10.30 1.90
CA TYR A 207 6.15 -10.60 3.27
C TYR A 207 5.16 -11.77 3.35
N PHE A 208 4.20 -11.80 2.43
CA PHE A 208 3.24 -12.89 2.30
C PHE A 208 3.93 -14.22 2.01
N LEU A 209 4.93 -14.25 1.11
CA LEU A 209 5.66 -15.47 0.73
C LEU A 209 6.51 -16.07 1.86
N VAL A 210 6.88 -15.29 2.87
CA VAL A 210 7.65 -15.74 4.05
C VAL A 210 6.74 -16.38 5.11
N LYS A 211 5.48 -15.94 5.22
CA LYS A 211 4.52 -16.49 6.19
C LYS A 211 3.76 -17.68 5.60
N LYS A 212 3.76 -18.83 6.30
CA LYS A 212 3.07 -20.05 5.85
C LYS A 212 1.55 -20.03 6.00
N ASP A 213 1.00 -19.17 6.88
CA ASP A 213 -0.40 -19.27 7.31
C ASP A 213 -1.22 -18.06 6.83
N GLN A 214 -1.93 -18.20 5.70
CA GLN A 214 -2.63 -17.09 5.04
C GLN A 214 -3.94 -17.56 4.39
N LYS A 215 -5.09 -17.00 4.81
CA LYS A 215 -6.42 -17.39 4.31
C LYS A 215 -6.81 -16.79 2.94
N TYR A 216 -6.08 -15.77 2.44
CA TYR A 216 -6.48 -15.02 1.25
C TYR A 216 -5.33 -14.84 0.26
N LEU A 217 -5.64 -14.94 -1.03
CA LEU A 217 -4.70 -14.62 -2.10
C LEU A 217 -4.50 -13.08 -2.17
N PRO A 218 -3.28 -12.54 -2.17
CA PRO A 218 -3.01 -11.13 -2.38
C PRO A 218 -3.46 -10.63 -3.77
N LYS A 219 -3.50 -9.31 -3.94
CA LYS A 219 -3.50 -8.70 -5.27
C LYS A 219 -2.10 -8.90 -5.90
N GLY A 220 -2.02 -9.00 -7.23
CA GLY A 220 -0.77 -9.28 -7.94
C GLY A 220 -0.30 -10.74 -7.92
N ILE A 221 -1.13 -11.69 -7.46
CA ILE A 221 -0.92 -13.13 -7.70
C ILE A 221 -2.02 -13.67 -8.61
N GLY A 222 -1.60 -14.38 -9.66
CA GLY A 222 -2.49 -15.18 -10.50
C GLY A 222 -2.14 -16.66 -10.40
N THR A 223 -3.14 -17.53 -10.54
CA THR A 223 -2.92 -18.98 -10.54
C THR A 223 -3.56 -19.65 -11.74
N ILE A 224 -2.86 -20.65 -12.28
CA ILE A 224 -3.31 -21.46 -13.42
C ILE A 224 -3.15 -22.93 -13.08
N ILE A 225 -4.14 -23.75 -13.40
CA ILE A 225 -4.09 -25.20 -13.35
C ILE A 225 -4.56 -25.72 -14.69
N THR A 226 -3.67 -26.36 -15.45
CA THR A 226 -3.91 -26.79 -16.84
C THR A 226 -3.13 -28.08 -17.18
N GLU A 227 -3.36 -28.68 -18.34
CA GLU A 227 -2.58 -29.83 -18.83
C GLU A 227 -1.25 -29.41 -19.46
N THR A 228 -1.23 -28.24 -20.12
CA THR A 228 -0.08 -27.70 -20.84
C THR A 228 -0.14 -26.19 -20.81
N ILE A 229 0.99 -25.56 -20.49
CA ILE A 229 1.18 -24.12 -20.52
C ILE A 229 2.39 -23.81 -21.41
N THR A 230 2.19 -22.97 -22.41
CA THR A 230 3.28 -22.43 -23.22
C THR A 230 3.45 -20.97 -22.89
N LEU A 231 4.67 -20.59 -22.52
CA LEU A 231 5.05 -19.22 -22.22
C LEU A 231 5.96 -18.74 -23.35
N VAL A 232 5.59 -17.63 -23.98
CA VAL A 232 6.41 -16.93 -24.97
C VAL A 232 6.68 -15.53 -24.44
N THR A 233 7.95 -15.17 -24.33
CA THR A 233 8.38 -13.85 -23.84
C THR A 233 9.01 -13.06 -24.98
N ASP A 234 8.78 -11.75 -25.00
CA ASP A 234 9.32 -10.86 -26.04
C ASP A 234 10.85 -10.65 -25.90
N LYS A 235 11.41 -11.00 -24.73
CA LYS A 235 12.83 -10.93 -24.41
C LYS A 235 13.31 -12.28 -23.91
N GLU A 236 14.59 -12.54 -24.09
CA GLU A 236 15.31 -13.63 -23.45
C GLU A 236 15.20 -13.53 -21.93
N MET A 237 14.72 -14.59 -21.29
CA MET A 237 14.50 -14.65 -19.84
C MET A 237 15.23 -15.83 -19.22
N THR A 238 15.61 -15.65 -17.96
CA THR A 238 16.20 -16.70 -17.15
C THR A 238 15.16 -17.75 -16.78
N LEU A 239 15.42 -19.00 -17.15
CA LEU A 239 14.71 -20.21 -16.77
C LEU A 239 15.56 -21.01 -15.80
N ILE A 240 14.98 -21.42 -14.68
CA ILE A 240 15.62 -22.29 -13.68
C ILE A 240 14.69 -23.47 -13.42
N CYS A 241 15.12 -24.67 -13.79
CA CYS A 241 14.39 -25.90 -13.56
C CYS A 241 14.96 -26.62 -12.33
N ASP A 242 14.13 -27.01 -11.36
CA ASP A 242 14.53 -27.82 -10.19
C ASP A 242 15.74 -27.28 -9.40
N ASN A 243 15.88 -25.95 -9.31
CA ASN A 243 17.01 -25.22 -8.69
C ASN A 243 18.38 -25.38 -9.37
N GLU A 244 18.41 -25.87 -10.60
CA GLU A 244 19.65 -26.00 -11.36
C GLU A 244 20.19 -24.65 -11.86
N ALA A 245 21.30 -24.69 -12.61
CA ALA A 245 21.90 -23.51 -13.20
C ALA A 245 20.92 -22.76 -14.14
N PRO A 246 20.90 -21.42 -14.11
CA PRO A 246 20.05 -20.62 -14.97
C PRO A 246 20.39 -20.81 -16.45
N VAL A 247 19.36 -20.92 -17.28
CA VAL A 247 19.47 -21.00 -18.74
C VAL A 247 18.59 -19.91 -19.37
N ILE A 248 19.00 -19.39 -20.52
CA ILE A 248 18.24 -18.36 -21.24
C ILE A 248 17.26 -19.02 -22.20
N PHE A 249 16.00 -18.57 -22.20
CA PHE A 249 14.96 -19.03 -23.10
C PHE A 249 14.04 -17.88 -23.55
N ASP A 250 13.46 -18.05 -24.73
CA ASP A 250 12.41 -17.20 -25.33
C ASP A 250 11.02 -17.88 -25.30
N ARG A 251 11.02 -19.22 -25.34
CA ARG A 251 9.83 -20.06 -25.30
C ARG A 251 10.00 -21.21 -24.31
N VAL A 252 9.03 -21.34 -23.41
CA VAL A 252 9.00 -22.38 -22.38
C VAL A 252 7.69 -23.14 -22.46
N ILE A 253 7.76 -24.45 -22.71
CA ILE A 253 6.59 -25.34 -22.80
C ILE A 253 6.61 -26.25 -21.59
N ILE A 254 5.61 -26.14 -20.72
CA ILE A 254 5.46 -27.04 -19.59
C ILE A 254 4.22 -27.89 -19.79
N LYS A 255 4.40 -29.21 -19.86
CA LYS A 255 3.31 -30.16 -20.16
C LYS A 255 3.34 -31.38 -19.28
N SER A 256 2.16 -31.87 -18.93
CA SER A 256 1.96 -33.14 -18.25
C SER A 256 1.77 -34.26 -19.29
N VAL A 257 2.63 -35.27 -19.26
CA VAL A 257 2.66 -36.36 -20.25
C VAL A 257 2.33 -37.70 -19.57
N PRO A 258 1.37 -38.50 -20.08
CA PRO A 258 1.07 -39.81 -19.51
C PRO A 258 2.24 -40.79 -19.71
N THR A 259 2.42 -41.69 -18.74
CA THR A 259 3.42 -42.76 -18.82
C THR A 259 2.80 -44.13 -18.63
N ASN A 260 3.49 -45.15 -19.15
CA ASN A 260 3.11 -46.55 -18.97
C ASN A 260 3.63 -47.15 -17.64
N LEU A 261 4.53 -46.42 -16.98
CA LEU A 261 5.14 -46.81 -15.71
C LEU A 261 4.12 -46.83 -14.58
N GLN A 262 4.15 -47.90 -13.78
CA GLN A 262 3.42 -47.97 -12.53
C GLN A 262 4.36 -47.66 -11.38
N ILE A 263 4.17 -46.52 -10.71
CA ILE A 263 4.98 -46.10 -9.57
C ILE A 263 4.16 -46.26 -8.30
N VAL A 264 4.79 -46.78 -7.26
CA VAL A 264 4.19 -46.91 -5.93
C VAL A 264 4.14 -45.54 -5.26
N SER A 265 2.95 -45.11 -4.83
CA SER A 265 2.73 -43.76 -4.29
C SER A 265 1.58 -43.72 -3.29
N GLY A 266 1.63 -42.77 -2.35
CA GLY A 266 0.57 -42.52 -1.34
C GLY A 266 -0.61 -41.72 -1.88
N THR A 267 -0.52 -41.26 -3.13
CA THR A 267 -1.47 -40.33 -3.75
C THR A 267 -2.90 -40.87 -3.76
N LYS A 268 -3.92 -40.00 -3.74
CA LYS A 268 -5.32 -40.40 -3.98
C LYS A 268 -5.57 -40.60 -5.49
N PRO A 269 -6.57 -41.42 -5.90
CA PRO A 269 -6.93 -41.54 -7.31
C PRO A 269 -7.37 -40.19 -7.89
N CYS A 270 -6.88 -39.87 -9.09
CA CYS A 270 -7.23 -38.64 -9.77
C CYS A 270 -8.75 -38.54 -10.01
N PRO A 271 -9.35 -37.34 -9.88
CA PRO A 271 -10.76 -37.15 -10.16
C PRO A 271 -11.08 -37.43 -11.64
N LYS A 272 -12.25 -38.02 -11.92
CA LYS A 272 -12.66 -38.41 -13.28
C LYS A 272 -12.75 -37.23 -14.28
N VAL A 273 -13.03 -36.02 -13.79
CA VAL A 273 -13.10 -34.80 -14.60
C VAL A 273 -12.20 -33.74 -13.99
N GLU A 274 -11.16 -33.37 -14.74
CA GLU A 274 -10.16 -32.41 -14.33
C GLU A 274 -10.37 -31.09 -15.07
N LYS A 275 -11.14 -30.17 -14.46
CA LYS A 275 -11.35 -28.83 -15.06
C LYS A 275 -10.09 -27.99 -15.00
N GLU A 276 -9.83 -27.27 -16.09
CA GLU A 276 -8.85 -26.18 -16.13
C GLU A 276 -9.33 -25.04 -15.21
N THR A 277 -8.42 -24.44 -14.45
CA THR A 277 -8.74 -23.34 -13.51
C THR A 277 -7.79 -22.19 -13.75
N ILE A 278 -8.34 -21.03 -14.11
CA ILE A 278 -7.57 -19.83 -14.46
C ILE A 278 -8.07 -18.70 -13.58
N ARG A 279 -7.20 -18.18 -12.71
CA ARG A 279 -7.51 -17.07 -11.79
C ARG A 279 -6.51 -15.95 -12.04
N LEU A 280 -6.78 -15.14 -13.07
CA LEU A 280 -5.90 -14.05 -13.51
C LEU A 280 -6.58 -12.66 -13.44
N ASP A 281 -7.75 -12.55 -12.82
CA ASP A 281 -8.56 -11.31 -12.78
C ASP A 281 -7.91 -10.16 -12.02
N ARG A 282 -6.80 -10.46 -11.34
CA ARG A 282 -6.03 -9.52 -10.52
C ARG A 282 -4.71 -9.13 -11.18
N LEU A 283 -4.44 -9.62 -12.39
CA LEU A 283 -3.23 -9.31 -13.14
C LEU A 283 -3.54 -8.27 -14.24
N PRO A 284 -2.53 -7.52 -14.71
CA PRO A 284 -2.69 -6.59 -15.83
C PRO A 284 -3.05 -7.35 -17.12
N LYS A 285 -4.23 -7.07 -17.69
CA LYS A 285 -4.70 -7.69 -18.95
C LYS A 285 -4.72 -6.71 -20.13
N ASP A 286 -4.93 -5.42 -19.87
CA ASP A 286 -5.04 -4.45 -20.95
C ASP A 286 -3.66 -4.13 -21.54
N GLU A 287 -3.62 -3.99 -22.86
CA GLU A 287 -2.36 -3.82 -23.59
C GLU A 287 -1.59 -2.56 -23.16
N GLU A 288 -2.31 -1.47 -22.85
CA GLU A 288 -1.70 -0.26 -22.32
C GLU A 288 -1.10 -0.46 -20.93
N PHE A 289 -1.78 -1.18 -20.02
CA PHE A 289 -1.26 -1.50 -18.69
C PHE A 289 -0.02 -2.38 -18.78
N ILE A 290 -0.05 -3.38 -19.65
CA ILE A 290 1.09 -4.25 -19.91
C ILE A 290 2.26 -3.44 -20.46
N ASN A 291 2.02 -2.56 -21.43
CA ASN A 291 3.04 -1.66 -21.99
C ASN A 291 3.59 -0.67 -20.94
N PHE A 292 2.74 -0.18 -20.03
CA PHE A 292 3.13 0.73 -18.96
C PHE A 292 4.13 0.07 -18.01
N TYR A 293 3.80 -1.11 -17.50
CA TYR A 293 4.62 -1.82 -16.50
C TYR A 293 5.85 -2.54 -17.07
N THR A 294 5.90 -2.71 -18.40
CA THR A 294 7.06 -3.30 -19.10
C THR A 294 8.10 -2.26 -19.51
N LYS A 295 7.66 -1.03 -19.82
CA LYS A 295 8.55 0.08 -20.21
C LYS A 295 9.08 0.88 -19.02
N ARG A 296 8.45 0.80 -17.85
CA ARG A 296 8.79 1.60 -16.66
C ARG A 296 9.04 0.73 -15.45
N THR A 297 9.75 1.30 -14.48
CA THR A 297 9.89 0.67 -13.17
C THR A 297 8.60 0.79 -12.38
N LEU A 298 8.36 -0.14 -11.44
CA LEU A 298 7.12 -0.12 -10.68
C LEU A 298 6.93 1.19 -9.92
N PRO A 299 5.72 1.78 -9.95
CA PRO A 299 5.41 2.95 -9.17
C PRO A 299 5.40 2.62 -7.68
N PHE A 300 5.57 3.64 -6.83
CA PHE A 300 5.52 3.44 -5.38
C PHE A 300 4.14 2.99 -4.91
N LEU A 301 3.09 3.63 -5.43
CA LEU A 301 1.68 3.30 -5.18
C LEU A 301 1.03 2.68 -6.42
N PRO A 302 0.01 1.81 -6.24
CA PRO A 302 -0.72 1.24 -7.36
C PRO A 302 -1.45 2.34 -8.13
N ILE A 303 -1.22 2.38 -9.43
CA ILE A 303 -1.88 3.31 -10.33
C ILE A 303 -3.22 2.68 -10.73
N SER A 304 -4.29 3.46 -10.70
CA SER A 304 -5.63 2.96 -11.03
C SER A 304 -5.80 2.81 -12.54
N PRO A 305 -6.70 1.92 -13.03
CA PRO A 305 -6.96 1.75 -14.45
C PRO A 305 -7.39 3.04 -15.17
N GLU A 306 -7.19 3.15 -16.49
CA GLU A 306 -7.60 4.33 -17.30
C GLU A 306 -9.08 4.70 -17.13
N GLU A 307 -9.94 3.70 -16.93
CA GLU A 307 -11.36 3.91 -16.61
C GLU A 307 -11.56 4.68 -15.29
N ALA A 308 -10.77 4.36 -14.26
CA ALA A 308 -10.80 5.09 -12.99
C ALA A 308 -10.24 6.52 -13.13
N PHE A 309 -9.32 6.75 -14.08
CA PHE A 309 -8.86 8.10 -14.43
C PHE A 309 -9.98 8.94 -15.04
N ALA A 310 -10.74 8.38 -15.99
CA ALA A 310 -11.84 9.06 -16.66
C ALA A 310 -12.96 9.42 -15.66
N ASP A 311 -13.35 8.48 -14.81
CA ASP A 311 -14.37 8.69 -13.78
C ASP A 311 -13.96 9.75 -12.76
N LEU A 312 -12.72 9.70 -12.26
CA LEU A 312 -12.23 10.73 -11.35
C LEU A 312 -12.23 12.11 -12.02
N PHE A 313 -11.78 12.18 -13.27
CA PHE A 313 -11.69 13.45 -13.97
C PHE A 313 -13.07 14.06 -14.25
N LYS A 314 -14.06 13.21 -14.56
CA LYS A 314 -15.45 13.63 -14.67
C LYS A 314 -15.97 14.21 -13.35
N LYS A 315 -15.77 13.50 -12.23
CA LYS A 315 -16.15 13.98 -10.88
C LYS A 315 -15.47 15.31 -10.53
N ILE A 316 -14.18 15.43 -10.79
CA ILE A 316 -13.41 16.66 -10.52
C ILE A 316 -13.93 17.84 -11.34
N ARG A 317 -14.32 17.64 -12.61
CA ARG A 317 -14.90 18.72 -13.42
C ARG A 317 -16.30 19.12 -12.95
N GLU A 318 -17.08 18.17 -12.44
CA GLU A 318 -18.40 18.44 -11.86
C GLU A 318 -18.30 19.25 -10.55
N ASN A 319 -17.31 18.96 -9.71
CA ASN A 319 -17.05 19.63 -8.42
C ASN A 319 -16.77 21.14 -8.52
N VAL A 320 -16.51 21.64 -9.73
CA VAL A 320 -16.17 23.04 -9.99
C VAL A 320 -17.40 23.85 -10.39
N LYS A 321 -18.55 23.21 -10.58
CA LYS A 321 -19.79 23.93 -10.89
C LYS A 321 -20.43 24.45 -9.59
N ILE A 322 -20.78 25.73 -9.57
CA ILE A 322 -21.62 26.31 -8.52
C ILE A 322 -23.06 25.88 -8.83
N SER A 323 -23.48 24.75 -8.27
CA SER A 323 -24.87 24.28 -8.35
C SER A 323 -25.72 24.83 -7.21
N ILE A 324 -27.04 24.68 -7.31
CA ILE A 324 -27.96 25.09 -6.24
C ILE A 324 -27.65 24.32 -4.96
N GLU A 325 -27.41 23.01 -5.06
CA GLU A 325 -27.06 22.14 -3.94
C GLU A 325 -25.76 22.61 -3.27
N TYR A 326 -24.74 22.93 -4.07
CA TYR A 326 -23.48 23.48 -3.58
C TYR A 326 -23.70 24.79 -2.80
N THR A 327 -24.45 25.73 -3.38
CA THR A 327 -24.71 27.01 -2.72
C THR A 327 -25.51 26.84 -1.44
N VAL A 328 -26.57 26.03 -1.43
CA VAL A 328 -27.39 25.77 -0.24
C VAL A 328 -26.56 25.16 0.88
N LEU A 329 -25.72 24.15 0.59
CA LEU A 329 -24.82 23.55 1.57
C LEU A 329 -23.81 24.56 2.13
N LEU A 330 -23.25 25.43 1.27
CA LEU A 330 -22.35 26.48 1.70
C LEU A 330 -23.05 27.50 2.62
N LEU A 331 -24.27 27.94 2.28
CA LEU A 331 -25.06 28.86 3.10
C LEU A 331 -25.33 28.28 4.49
N ILE A 332 -25.83 27.04 4.55
CA ILE A 332 -26.14 26.34 5.80
C ILE A 332 -24.87 26.15 6.63
N SER A 333 -23.77 25.73 6.00
CA SER A 333 -22.47 25.55 6.66
C SER A 333 -21.95 26.85 7.27
N VAL A 334 -21.99 27.97 6.55
CA VAL A 334 -21.52 29.28 7.04
C VAL A 334 -22.37 29.79 8.20
N LEU A 335 -23.70 29.67 8.10
CA LEU A 335 -24.60 30.06 9.18
C LEU A 335 -24.38 29.20 10.42
N MET A 336 -24.34 27.87 10.26
CA MET A 336 -24.12 26.93 11.36
C MET A 336 -22.74 27.13 12.02
N ALA A 337 -21.70 27.40 11.22
CA ALA A 337 -20.38 27.74 11.75
C ALA A 337 -20.41 29.04 12.53
N THR A 338 -21.06 30.09 12.00
CA THR A 338 -21.21 31.39 12.68
C THR A 338 -21.95 31.23 14.00
N PHE A 339 -23.09 30.53 14.03
CA PHE A 339 -23.80 30.19 15.27
C PHE A 339 -22.92 29.41 16.24
N GLY A 340 -22.23 28.37 15.77
CA GLY A 340 -21.33 27.56 16.60
C GLY A 340 -20.18 28.37 17.20
N LEU A 341 -19.65 29.35 16.45
CA LEU A 341 -18.61 30.26 16.92
C LEU A 341 -19.15 31.18 18.04
N PHE A 342 -20.32 31.80 17.87
CA PHE A 342 -20.94 32.62 18.91
C PHE A 342 -21.38 31.83 20.14
N GLN A 343 -21.83 30.59 19.96
CA GLN A 343 -22.18 29.67 21.05
C GLN A 343 -20.96 29.02 21.71
N ASN A 344 -19.75 29.26 21.20
CA ASN A 344 -18.52 28.57 21.63
C ASN A 344 -18.64 27.03 21.58
N SER A 345 -19.40 26.49 20.61
CA SER A 345 -19.77 25.07 20.52
C SER A 345 -18.92 24.33 19.48
N SER A 346 -17.89 23.61 19.94
CA SER A 346 -17.02 22.80 19.07
C SER A 346 -17.79 21.77 18.21
N PRO A 347 -18.75 20.99 18.75
CA PRO A 347 -19.52 20.02 17.94
C PRO A 347 -20.30 20.67 16.79
N THR A 348 -20.89 21.84 17.03
CA THR A 348 -21.64 22.58 16.00
C THR A 348 -20.71 23.07 14.89
N ILE A 349 -19.51 23.55 15.27
CA ILE A 349 -18.51 23.98 14.31
C ILE A 349 -18.02 22.79 13.46
N ILE A 350 -17.80 21.63 14.08
CA ILE A 350 -17.40 20.40 13.37
C ILE A 350 -18.52 19.96 12.40
N GLY A 351 -19.77 19.96 12.85
CA GLY A 351 -20.92 19.64 11.99
C GLY A 351 -21.02 20.57 10.78
N ALA A 352 -20.76 21.87 10.97
CA ALA A 352 -20.71 22.83 9.88
C ALA A 352 -19.59 22.53 8.87
N MET A 353 -18.41 22.10 9.34
CA MET A 353 -17.29 21.72 8.47
C MET A 353 -17.62 20.49 7.60
N ILE A 354 -18.35 19.50 8.15
CA ILE A 354 -18.74 18.29 7.40
C ILE A 354 -19.68 18.61 6.24
N LEU A 355 -20.58 19.59 6.43
CA LEU A 355 -21.52 20.03 5.40
C LEU A 355 -20.86 20.88 4.30
N ALA A 356 -19.70 21.46 4.58
CA ALA A 356 -19.08 22.45 3.70
C ALA A 356 -18.59 21.83 2.37
N PRO A 357 -19.09 22.28 1.20
CA PRO A 357 -18.67 21.72 -0.08
C PRO A 357 -17.35 22.30 -0.60
N LEU A 358 -16.71 23.22 0.14
CA LEU A 358 -15.55 24.01 -0.30
C LEU A 358 -14.31 23.17 -0.62
N MET A 359 -14.20 21.96 -0.05
CA MET A 359 -13.07 21.07 -0.32
C MET A 359 -13.02 20.61 -1.78
N ALA A 360 -14.18 20.33 -2.37
CA ALA A 360 -14.29 19.78 -3.71
C ALA A 360 -13.63 20.67 -4.80
N PRO A 361 -13.91 21.99 -4.88
CA PRO A 361 -13.23 22.88 -5.82
C PRO A 361 -11.75 23.10 -5.47
N VAL A 362 -11.34 23.02 -4.19
CA VAL A 362 -9.91 23.12 -3.78
C VAL A 362 -9.10 21.92 -4.28
N ILE A 363 -9.64 20.71 -4.17
CA ILE A 363 -9.00 19.49 -4.72
C ILE A 363 -8.97 19.54 -6.25
N SER A 364 -10.02 20.08 -6.87
CA SER A 364 -10.09 20.27 -8.32
C SER A 364 -9.06 21.27 -8.82
N LEU A 365 -8.81 22.34 -8.06
CA LEU A 365 -7.72 23.28 -8.32
C LEU A 365 -6.35 22.57 -8.28
N ALA A 366 -6.11 21.72 -7.27
CA ALA A 366 -4.86 20.97 -7.17
C ALA A 366 -4.61 20.04 -8.37
N MET A 367 -5.67 19.37 -8.84
CA MET A 367 -5.66 18.53 -10.05
C MET A 367 -5.44 19.36 -11.32
N GLY A 368 -6.14 20.49 -11.47
CA GLY A 368 -5.97 21.39 -12.61
C GLY A 368 -4.53 21.89 -12.73
N ILE A 369 -3.92 22.30 -11.61
CA ILE A 369 -2.53 22.78 -11.60
C ILE A 369 -1.56 21.64 -11.98
N ILE A 370 -1.72 20.43 -11.42
CA ILE A 370 -0.77 19.34 -11.71
C ILE A 370 -0.88 18.81 -13.15
N ARG A 371 -2.05 18.94 -13.78
CA ARG A 371 -2.29 18.56 -15.18
C ARG A 371 -2.13 19.69 -16.19
N PHE A 372 -1.88 20.94 -15.75
CA PHE A 372 -1.89 22.13 -16.61
C PHE A 372 -3.22 22.30 -17.38
N ASP A 373 -4.33 21.91 -16.77
CA ASP A 373 -5.66 22.18 -17.33
C ASP A 373 -6.07 23.60 -16.92
N GLU A 374 -5.73 24.59 -17.75
CA GLU A 374 -6.05 26.00 -17.49
C GLU A 374 -7.55 26.24 -17.24
N THR A 375 -8.41 25.52 -17.97
CA THR A 375 -9.86 25.68 -17.82
C THR A 375 -10.31 25.21 -16.44
N LEU A 376 -9.77 24.08 -15.98
CA LEU A 376 -10.05 23.55 -14.65
C LEU A 376 -9.48 24.46 -13.56
N VAL A 377 -8.27 25.00 -13.73
CA VAL A 377 -7.66 25.95 -12.79
C VAL A 377 -8.51 27.22 -12.68
N LYS A 378 -8.84 27.86 -13.80
CA LYS A 378 -9.63 29.11 -13.85
C LYS A 378 -11.00 28.90 -13.20
N ASN A 379 -11.70 27.82 -13.56
CA ASN A 379 -13.03 27.54 -13.03
C ASN A 379 -12.97 27.17 -11.52
N SER A 380 -11.98 26.39 -11.09
CA SER A 380 -11.81 26.02 -9.67
C SER A 380 -11.48 27.23 -8.82
N PHE A 381 -10.55 28.07 -9.29
CA PHE A 381 -10.19 29.31 -8.62
C PHE A 381 -11.39 30.26 -8.52
N LYS A 382 -12.12 30.46 -9.62
CA LYS A 382 -13.35 31.27 -9.63
C LYS A 382 -14.36 30.77 -8.61
N THR A 383 -14.57 29.45 -8.54
CA THR A 383 -15.51 28.83 -7.61
C THR A 383 -15.07 29.04 -6.17
N VAL A 384 -13.80 28.79 -5.85
CA VAL A 384 -13.25 29.06 -4.51
C VAL A 384 -13.45 30.53 -4.16
N SER A 385 -13.05 31.47 -5.02
CA SER A 385 -13.17 32.91 -4.75
C SER A 385 -14.62 33.37 -4.53
N ILE A 386 -15.57 32.91 -5.34
CA ILE A 386 -17.00 33.23 -5.17
C ILE A 386 -17.50 32.67 -3.84
N SER A 387 -17.17 31.42 -3.50
CA SER A 387 -17.54 30.82 -2.23
C SER A 387 -16.91 31.55 -1.04
N THR A 388 -15.65 31.98 -1.17
CA THR A 388 -14.96 32.79 -0.15
C THR A 388 -15.69 34.09 0.10
N LEU A 389 -16.01 34.81 -0.97
CA LEU A 389 -16.70 36.10 -0.90
C LEU A 389 -18.10 35.94 -0.30
N LEU A 390 -18.86 34.94 -0.76
CA LEU A 390 -20.20 34.68 -0.25
C LEU A 390 -20.18 34.35 1.25
N ALA A 391 -19.26 33.49 1.69
CA ALA A 391 -19.12 33.15 3.10
C ALA A 391 -18.73 34.36 3.97
N LEU A 392 -17.79 35.20 3.49
CA LEU A 392 -17.41 36.44 4.19
C LEU A 392 -18.60 37.40 4.32
N LEU A 393 -19.34 37.63 3.24
CA LEU A 393 -20.49 38.53 3.24
C LEU A 393 -21.62 38.03 4.14
N LEU A 394 -21.84 36.72 4.20
CA LEU A 394 -22.86 36.13 5.07
C LEU A 394 -22.49 36.22 6.54
N ALA A 395 -21.25 35.91 6.89
CA ALA A 395 -20.77 36.04 8.27
C ALA A 395 -20.75 37.51 8.72
N LEU A 396 -20.32 38.43 7.83
CA LEU A 396 -20.40 39.86 8.05
C LEU A 396 -21.85 40.30 8.27
N GLY A 397 -22.75 39.96 7.34
CA GLY A 397 -24.16 40.33 7.41
C GLY A 397 -24.84 39.78 8.67
N PHE A 398 -24.52 38.54 9.05
CA PHE A 398 -24.99 37.95 10.30
C PHE A 398 -24.54 38.76 11.52
N THR A 399 -23.25 39.07 11.62
CA THR A 399 -22.69 39.85 12.74
C THR A 399 -23.23 41.28 12.78
N SER A 400 -23.49 41.89 11.63
CA SER A 400 -24.10 43.22 11.56
C SER A 400 -25.57 43.22 11.97
N LEU A 401 -26.31 42.13 11.71
CA LEU A 401 -27.70 41.98 12.15
C LEU A 401 -27.81 41.61 13.64
N PHE A 402 -26.87 40.82 14.15
CA PHE A 402 -26.79 40.38 15.54
C PHE A 402 -25.49 40.91 16.17
N PRO A 403 -25.46 42.15 16.69
CA PRO A 403 -24.26 42.80 17.21
C PRO A 403 -23.83 42.20 18.57
N ILE A 404 -23.35 40.96 18.52
CA ILE A 404 -22.74 40.26 19.64
C ILE A 404 -21.24 40.49 19.53
N GLU A 405 -20.69 41.36 20.38
CA GLU A 405 -19.26 41.74 20.36
C GLU A 405 -18.43 40.95 21.39
N HIS A 406 -18.81 39.71 21.66
CA HIS A 406 -18.11 38.84 22.61
C HIS A 406 -17.23 37.81 21.88
N MET A 407 -15.91 37.96 22.01
CA MET A 407 -14.96 36.99 21.46
C MET A 407 -15.00 35.67 22.25
N THR A 408 -15.32 34.57 21.58
CA THR A 408 -15.33 33.24 22.19
C THR A 408 -13.97 32.54 22.05
N GLN A 409 -13.74 31.50 22.85
CA GLN A 409 -12.52 30.69 22.76
C GLN A 409 -12.36 30.06 21.37
N GLN A 410 -13.44 29.60 20.76
CA GLN A 410 -13.41 29.04 19.40
C GLN A 410 -13.01 30.09 18.35
N MET A 411 -13.39 31.36 18.51
CA MET A 411 -12.89 32.42 17.63
C MET A 411 -11.42 32.73 17.88
N SER A 412 -11.01 32.83 19.16
CA SER A 412 -9.65 33.15 19.57
C SER A 412 -8.61 32.15 19.04
N ILE A 413 -8.90 30.84 19.06
CA ILE A 413 -7.99 29.83 18.49
C ILE A 413 -7.76 30.05 16.98
N ARG A 414 -8.73 30.62 16.27
CA ARG A 414 -8.65 30.86 14.82
C ARG A 414 -8.02 32.20 14.46
N THR A 415 -7.84 33.08 15.45
CA THR A 415 -7.05 34.32 15.31
C THR A 415 -5.60 34.15 15.73
N ASN A 416 -5.18 32.95 16.18
CA ASN A 416 -3.80 32.67 16.58
C ASN A 416 -3.19 31.59 15.68
N PRO A 417 -2.92 31.89 14.39
CA PRO A 417 -2.47 30.90 13.45
C PRO A 417 -1.03 30.44 13.72
N THR A 418 -0.79 29.13 13.58
CA THR A 418 0.49 28.49 13.86
C THR A 418 0.99 27.66 12.68
N LEU A 419 2.28 27.35 12.64
CA LEU A 419 2.84 26.38 11.68
C LEU A 419 2.24 24.97 11.83
N LEU A 420 1.70 24.62 13.00
CA LEU A 420 1.03 23.33 13.21
C LEU A 420 -0.24 23.23 12.37
N ASP A 421 -0.98 24.33 12.21
CA ASP A 421 -2.16 24.39 11.35
C ASP A 421 -1.82 24.06 9.90
N LEU A 422 -0.69 24.55 9.39
CA LEU A 422 -0.19 24.22 8.06
C LEU A 422 0.16 22.73 7.94
N GLY A 423 0.76 22.13 8.98
CA GLY A 423 1.03 20.70 9.03
C GLY A 423 -0.26 19.86 8.91
N VAL A 424 -1.31 20.25 9.63
CA VAL A 424 -2.64 19.63 9.54
C VAL A 424 -3.22 19.78 8.14
N ALA A 425 -3.12 20.97 7.53
CA ALA A 425 -3.60 21.23 6.18
C ALA A 425 -2.88 20.37 5.11
N ILE A 426 -1.57 20.14 5.27
CA ILE A 426 -0.80 19.25 4.37
C ILE A 426 -1.29 17.80 4.50
N LEU A 427 -1.42 17.27 5.72
CA LEU A 427 -1.89 15.90 5.95
C LEU A 427 -3.31 15.70 5.41
N ALA A 428 -4.16 16.69 5.63
CA ALA A 428 -5.50 16.74 5.07
C ALA A 428 -5.53 16.70 3.54
N GLY A 429 -4.69 17.50 2.86
CA GLY A 429 -4.60 17.50 1.41
C GLY A 429 -4.14 16.16 0.84
N LEU A 430 -3.18 15.49 1.50
CA LEU A 430 -2.75 14.14 1.13
C LEU A 430 -3.90 13.13 1.26
N ALA A 431 -4.59 13.14 2.42
CA ALA A 431 -5.68 12.22 2.70
C ALA A 431 -6.86 12.43 1.72
N ALA A 432 -7.20 13.68 1.45
CA ALA A 432 -8.27 14.06 0.52
C ALA A 432 -7.97 13.58 -0.91
N ALA A 433 -6.80 13.91 -1.45
CA ALA A 433 -6.43 13.50 -2.80
C ALA A 433 -6.37 11.97 -2.95
N TYR A 434 -5.87 11.26 -1.92
CA TYR A 434 -5.88 9.80 -1.92
C TYR A 434 -7.30 9.22 -1.86
N GLY A 435 -8.17 9.80 -1.02
CA GLY A 435 -9.58 9.40 -0.91
C GLY A 435 -10.33 9.61 -2.23
N TYR A 436 -10.21 10.79 -2.83
CA TYR A 436 -10.82 11.10 -4.13
C TYR A 436 -10.33 10.16 -5.24
N ALA A 437 -9.03 9.86 -5.26
CA ALA A 437 -8.45 9.00 -6.29
C ALA A 437 -8.74 7.51 -6.12
N ASN A 438 -9.28 7.07 -4.97
CA ASN A 438 -9.50 5.66 -4.67
C ASN A 438 -10.97 5.40 -4.34
N SER A 439 -11.73 4.90 -5.31
CA SER A 439 -13.17 4.64 -5.21
C SER A 439 -13.59 3.73 -4.05
N LYS A 440 -12.69 2.89 -3.54
CA LYS A 440 -12.96 1.98 -2.40
C LYS A 440 -12.76 2.61 -1.03
N VAL A 441 -12.06 3.75 -0.97
CA VAL A 441 -11.72 4.48 0.26
C VAL A 441 -12.47 5.81 0.33
N GLY A 442 -12.88 6.33 -0.83
CA GLY A 442 -13.32 7.69 -1.06
C GLY A 442 -14.60 8.15 -0.34
N GLU A 443 -15.46 7.27 0.15
CA GLU A 443 -16.67 7.70 0.86
C GLU A 443 -16.42 7.96 2.36
N SER A 444 -15.60 7.13 3.01
CA SER A 444 -15.36 7.23 4.45
C SER A 444 -14.18 8.14 4.81
N LEU A 445 -13.09 8.07 4.04
CA LEU A 445 -11.86 8.82 4.37
C LEU A 445 -11.93 10.27 3.88
N ALA A 446 -12.64 10.53 2.78
CA ALA A 446 -12.92 11.90 2.35
C ALA A 446 -13.78 12.61 3.39
N GLY A 447 -14.76 11.94 4.01
CA GLY A 447 -15.59 12.52 5.09
C GLY A 447 -14.77 13.11 6.25
N VAL A 448 -13.71 12.42 6.68
CA VAL A 448 -12.80 12.90 7.75
C VAL A 448 -11.88 14.01 7.25
N ALA A 449 -11.39 13.91 6.01
CA ALA A 449 -10.57 14.97 5.40
C ALA A 449 -11.40 16.23 5.05
N ILE A 450 -12.71 16.12 4.84
CA ILE A 450 -13.64 17.23 4.57
C ILE A 450 -13.79 18.14 5.79
N ALA A 451 -13.57 17.62 7.01
CA ALA A 451 -13.66 18.37 8.26
C ALA A 451 -12.52 19.40 8.49
N VAL A 452 -11.72 19.71 7.46
CA VAL A 452 -10.60 20.63 7.61
C VAL A 452 -11.09 22.07 7.73
N ALA A 453 -10.38 22.82 8.56
CA ALA A 453 -10.70 24.16 9.05
C ALA A 453 -10.70 25.26 7.97
N LEU A 454 -11.47 25.12 6.90
CA LEU A 454 -11.64 26.17 5.89
C LEU A 454 -12.78 27.12 6.24
N VAL A 455 -13.98 26.60 6.51
CA VAL A 455 -15.16 27.45 6.76
C VAL A 455 -15.04 28.24 8.07
N PRO A 456 -14.61 27.66 9.21
CA PRO A 456 -14.65 28.42 10.46
C PRO A 456 -13.65 29.60 10.53
N PRO A 457 -12.38 29.49 10.11
CA PRO A 457 -11.51 30.67 10.03
C PRO A 457 -12.05 31.73 9.07
N LEU A 458 -12.69 31.31 7.98
CA LEU A 458 -13.33 32.23 7.05
C LEU A 458 -14.54 32.96 7.68
N CYS A 459 -15.34 32.27 8.49
CA CYS A 459 -16.43 32.88 9.25
C CYS A 459 -15.90 33.85 10.31
N VAL A 460 -14.82 33.49 11.04
CA VAL A 460 -14.15 34.41 11.99
C VAL A 460 -13.61 35.64 11.28
N ALA A 461 -13.06 35.50 10.07
CA ALA A 461 -12.65 36.64 9.26
C ALA A 461 -13.83 37.55 8.92
N GLY A 462 -14.97 36.99 8.49
CA GLY A 462 -16.20 37.74 8.22
C GLY A 462 -16.78 38.42 9.47
N ILE A 463 -16.74 37.74 10.62
CA ILE A 463 -17.10 38.33 11.93
C ILE A 463 -16.18 39.50 12.26
N GLY A 464 -14.86 39.36 12.06
CA GLY A 464 -13.90 40.45 12.25
C GLY A 464 -14.21 41.68 11.39
N LEU A 465 -14.61 41.49 10.13
CA LEU A 465 -15.10 42.59 9.28
C LEU A 465 -16.40 43.19 9.83
N GLY A 466 -17.35 42.37 10.30
CA GLY A 466 -18.59 42.82 10.92
C GLY A 466 -18.37 43.65 12.19
N TRP A 467 -17.35 43.33 12.99
CA TRP A 467 -16.92 44.10 14.16
C TRP A 467 -16.02 45.30 13.81
N GLY A 468 -15.62 45.48 12.54
CA GLY A 468 -14.62 46.48 12.16
C GLY A 468 -13.20 46.20 12.69
N ASN A 469 -12.95 45.01 13.22
CA ASN A 469 -11.64 44.60 13.72
C ASN A 469 -10.82 43.92 12.61
N LEU A 470 -10.00 44.74 11.94
CA LEU A 470 -9.15 44.27 10.84
C LEU A 470 -8.06 43.30 11.29
N ASP A 471 -7.60 43.35 12.55
CA ASP A 471 -6.60 42.42 13.07
C ASP A 471 -7.16 40.98 13.13
N ILE A 472 -8.38 40.83 13.66
CA ILE A 472 -9.11 39.55 13.67
C ILE A 472 -9.31 39.04 12.24
N PHE A 473 -9.72 39.93 11.32
CA PHE A 473 -9.87 39.58 9.90
C PHE A 473 -8.57 39.05 9.32
N TYR A 474 -7.47 39.79 9.42
CA TYR A 474 -6.20 39.40 8.80
C TYR A 474 -5.65 38.10 9.36
N LYS A 475 -5.68 37.91 10.69
CA LYS A 475 -5.17 36.69 11.33
C LYS A 475 -5.99 35.45 10.94
N ALA A 476 -7.31 35.54 10.99
CA ALA A 476 -8.19 34.43 10.62
C ALA A 476 -8.18 34.15 9.11
N PHE A 477 -8.08 35.19 8.28
CA PHE A 477 -7.96 35.04 6.83
C PHE A 477 -6.61 34.45 6.41
N LEU A 478 -5.51 34.81 7.11
CA LEU A 478 -4.20 34.21 6.91
C LEU A 478 -4.24 32.69 7.20
N LEU A 479 -4.90 32.28 8.29
CA LEU A 479 -5.11 30.86 8.61
C LEU A 479 -5.86 30.13 7.49
N TYR A 480 -6.97 30.73 7.02
CA TYR A 480 -7.76 30.20 5.90
C TYR A 480 -6.92 30.03 4.63
N LEU A 481 -6.15 31.06 4.25
CA LEU A 481 -5.32 31.03 3.06
C LEU A 481 -4.20 29.98 3.17
N ALA A 482 -3.56 29.89 4.34
CA ALA A 482 -2.55 28.89 4.59
C ALA A 482 -3.09 27.46 4.47
N ASN A 483 -4.29 27.22 4.97
CA ASN A 483 -4.96 25.94 4.84
C ASN A 483 -5.23 25.59 3.37
N ILE A 484 -5.76 26.52 2.56
CA ILE A 484 -5.99 26.27 1.14
C ILE A 484 -4.70 25.95 0.40
N ILE A 485 -3.65 26.75 0.57
CA ILE A 485 -2.39 26.53 -0.14
C ILE A 485 -1.73 25.22 0.29
N GLY A 486 -1.73 24.92 1.59
CA GLY A 486 -1.22 23.65 2.13
C GLY A 486 -1.95 22.44 1.52
N ILE A 487 -3.29 22.49 1.47
CA ILE A 487 -4.11 21.43 0.85
C ILE A 487 -3.79 21.30 -0.65
N VAL A 488 -3.75 22.40 -1.40
CA VAL A 488 -3.49 22.39 -2.86
C VAL A 488 -2.09 21.84 -3.18
N PHE A 489 -1.10 22.20 -2.37
CA PHE A 489 0.27 21.70 -2.49
C PHE A 489 0.31 20.19 -2.26
N ALA A 490 -0.21 19.74 -1.12
CA ALA A 490 -0.20 18.34 -0.71
C ALA A 490 -1.02 17.44 -1.64
N ALA A 491 -2.24 17.84 -1.99
CA ALA A 491 -3.09 17.14 -2.94
C ALA A 491 -2.40 17.01 -4.31
N GLY A 492 -1.70 18.06 -4.74
CA GLY A 492 -0.88 18.04 -5.94
C GLY A 492 0.22 16.99 -5.93
N ILE A 493 0.97 16.89 -4.83
CA ILE A 493 2.00 15.85 -4.63
C ILE A 493 1.35 14.47 -4.70
N MET A 494 0.23 14.28 -4.00
CA MET A 494 -0.45 13.00 -3.96
C MET A 494 -0.94 12.56 -5.35
N PHE A 495 -1.57 13.46 -6.11
CA PHE A 495 -1.98 13.17 -7.49
C PHE A 495 -0.80 12.85 -8.41
N TYR A 496 0.34 13.54 -8.22
CA TYR A 496 1.58 13.18 -8.93
C TYR A 496 2.07 11.77 -8.58
N LEU A 497 2.10 11.41 -7.28
CA LEU A 497 2.51 10.08 -6.82
C LEU A 497 1.59 8.97 -7.31
N LEU A 498 0.30 9.26 -7.48
CA LEU A 498 -0.70 8.34 -8.02
C LEU A 498 -0.71 8.27 -9.56
N GLY A 499 0.13 9.05 -10.25
CA GLY A 499 0.26 9.00 -11.70
C GLY A 499 -0.76 9.84 -12.49
N TYR A 500 -1.52 10.73 -11.84
CA TYR A 500 -2.47 11.63 -12.50
C TYR A 500 -1.83 12.80 -13.25
N ALA A 501 -0.51 12.92 -13.23
CA ALA A 501 0.23 13.99 -13.87
C ALA A 501 1.34 13.48 -14.82
N SER A 502 1.48 14.13 -15.97
CA SER A 502 2.55 13.84 -16.93
C SER A 502 3.88 14.43 -16.44
N LYS A 503 4.96 13.62 -16.46
CA LYS A 503 6.31 14.00 -16.00
C LYS A 503 6.86 15.28 -16.65
N ARG A 504 6.47 15.56 -17.90
CA ARG A 504 6.96 16.73 -18.66
C ARG A 504 6.43 18.06 -18.12
N TYR A 505 5.24 18.05 -17.54
CA TYR A 505 4.57 19.25 -17.05
C TYR A 505 4.65 19.36 -15.53
N ALA A 506 4.69 18.24 -14.80
CA ALA A 506 4.69 18.22 -13.33
C ALA A 506 5.80 19.06 -12.66
N SER A 507 7.00 19.14 -13.24
CA SER A 507 8.12 19.89 -12.66
C SER A 507 7.88 21.40 -12.61
N ALA A 508 7.28 21.98 -13.65
CA ALA A 508 6.97 23.42 -13.69
C ALA A 508 5.83 23.79 -12.73
N ALA A 509 4.80 22.93 -12.60
CA ALA A 509 3.72 23.13 -11.63
C ALA A 509 4.21 23.02 -10.18
N LEU A 510 5.20 22.17 -9.91
CA LEU A 510 5.78 22.04 -8.57
C LEU A 510 6.49 23.32 -8.13
N ILE A 511 7.23 23.98 -9.02
CA ILE A 511 7.93 25.24 -8.71
C ILE A 511 6.95 26.32 -8.24
N ILE A 512 5.86 26.54 -8.98
CA ILE A 512 4.84 27.54 -8.63
C ILE A 512 4.22 27.24 -7.26
N LYS A 513 3.94 25.97 -6.96
CA LYS A 513 3.37 25.59 -5.67
C LYS A 513 4.35 25.75 -4.52
N VAL A 514 5.63 25.43 -4.72
CA VAL A 514 6.68 25.66 -3.72
C VAL A 514 6.80 27.16 -3.44
N LEU A 515 6.76 28.01 -4.47
CA LEU A 515 6.79 29.47 -4.30
C LEU A 515 5.56 30.01 -3.54
N LEU A 516 4.36 29.51 -3.83
CA LEU A 516 3.16 29.90 -3.10
C LEU A 516 3.21 29.44 -1.63
N LEU A 517 3.70 28.21 -1.39
CA LEU A 517 3.84 27.68 -0.04
C LEU A 517 4.88 28.47 0.77
N THR A 518 6.04 28.80 0.18
CA THR A 518 7.06 29.62 0.86
C THR A 518 6.56 31.04 1.12
N SER A 519 5.78 31.61 0.20
CA SER A 519 5.17 32.94 0.37
C SER A 519 4.24 33.01 1.59
N ILE A 520 3.53 31.93 1.92
CA ILE A 520 2.65 31.87 3.10
C ILE A 520 3.40 31.42 4.35
N PHE A 521 4.44 30.60 4.20
CA PHE A 521 5.23 30.14 5.33
C PHE A 521 5.82 31.31 6.12
N ILE A 522 6.26 32.37 5.44
CA ILE A 522 6.85 33.56 6.08
C ILE A 522 5.86 34.26 7.03
N PRO A 523 4.68 34.75 6.59
CA PRO A 523 3.74 35.41 7.50
C PRO A 523 3.21 34.47 8.59
N LEU A 524 3.05 33.18 8.30
CA LEU A 524 2.62 32.19 9.30
C LEU A 524 3.71 31.92 10.36
N TYR A 525 4.98 31.87 9.95
CA TYR A 525 6.11 31.76 10.86
C TYR A 525 6.18 32.98 11.79
N VAL A 526 6.02 34.18 11.24
CA VAL A 526 5.96 35.42 12.03
C VAL A 526 4.78 35.37 13.02
N ALA A 527 3.58 34.99 12.57
CA ALA A 527 2.42 34.86 13.44
C ALA A 527 2.64 33.84 14.57
N THR A 528 3.25 32.69 14.25
CA THR A 528 3.60 31.66 15.25
C THR A 528 4.56 32.22 16.29
N GLN A 529 5.58 32.98 15.87
CA GLN A 529 6.51 33.63 16.80
C GLN A 529 5.80 34.65 17.70
N THR A 530 4.82 35.38 17.19
CA THR A 530 4.00 36.30 18.01
C THR A 530 3.21 35.53 19.06
N VAL A 531 2.51 34.46 18.68
CA VAL A 531 1.73 33.62 19.62
C VAL A 531 2.63 33.03 20.70
N LEU A 532 3.80 32.49 20.32
CA LEU A 532 4.76 31.94 21.30
C LEU A 532 5.28 33.01 22.27
N LYS A 533 5.55 34.23 21.79
CA LYS A 533 5.95 35.34 22.66
C LYS A 533 4.84 35.72 23.64
N GLU A 534 3.60 35.82 23.17
CA GLU A 534 2.43 36.12 24.01
C GLU A 534 2.24 35.05 25.10
N GLU A 535 2.40 33.77 24.75
CA GLU A 535 2.26 32.65 25.68
C GLU A 535 3.38 32.63 26.74
N ILE A 536 4.62 32.96 26.35
CA ILE A 536 5.74 33.15 27.28
C ILE A 536 5.46 34.30 28.25
N ILE A 537 4.98 35.45 27.74
CA ILE A 537 4.63 36.61 28.58
C ILE A 537 3.49 36.24 29.54
N TYR A 538 2.47 35.53 29.05
CA TYR A 538 1.35 35.05 29.85
C TYR A 538 1.82 34.16 31.01
N GLU A 539 2.63 33.13 30.75
CA GLU A 539 3.16 32.26 31.80
C GLU A 539 4.08 33.04 32.77
N GLN A 540 4.90 33.97 32.26
CA GLN A 540 5.76 34.81 33.10
C GLN A 540 4.99 35.72 34.05
N ILE A 541 3.79 36.17 33.67
CA ILE A 541 2.88 36.99 34.50
C ILE A 541 2.09 36.11 35.47
N LYS A 542 1.57 34.98 35.00
CA LYS A 542 0.81 34.02 35.81
C LYS A 542 1.62 33.45 36.98
N TYR A 543 2.93 33.23 36.81
CA TYR A 543 3.81 32.79 37.91
C TYR A 543 4.37 33.93 38.77
N LEU A 544 4.04 35.20 38.51
CA LEU A 544 4.36 36.27 39.46
C LEU A 544 3.44 36.14 40.68
N LYS A 545 3.97 35.53 41.74
CA LYS A 545 3.27 35.41 43.02
C LYS A 545 3.41 36.69 43.82
N PHE A 546 2.29 37.33 44.11
CA PHE A 546 2.17 38.41 45.07
C PHE A 546 1.26 37.91 46.20
N LYS A 547 1.72 38.00 47.47
CA LYS A 547 1.03 37.52 48.69
C LYS A 547 -0.39 36.95 48.51
N ASP A 548 -1.40 37.84 48.50
CA ASP A 548 -2.84 37.52 48.39
C ASP A 548 -3.43 38.00 47.05
N VAL A 549 -2.60 38.07 46.01
CA VAL A 549 -2.92 38.69 44.72
C VAL A 549 -2.50 37.78 43.58
N SER A 550 -3.47 37.28 42.82
CA SER A 550 -3.22 36.60 41.55
C SER A 550 -3.37 37.61 40.40
N LEU A 551 -2.39 37.60 39.50
CA LEU A 551 -2.45 38.39 38.27
C LEU A 551 -3.00 37.52 37.14
N GLN A 552 -3.95 38.08 36.38
CA GLN A 552 -4.44 37.49 35.15
C GLN A 552 -4.16 38.48 34.02
N LEU A 553 -3.37 38.07 33.04
CA LEU A 553 -3.20 38.85 31.82
C LEU A 553 -4.47 38.72 30.99
N ASP A 554 -5.11 39.85 30.67
CA ASP A 554 -6.34 39.89 29.89
C ASP A 554 -6.02 39.99 28.39
N THR A 555 -5.15 40.92 27.99
CA THR A 555 -4.84 41.19 26.59
C THR A 555 -3.50 41.90 26.43
N ILE A 556 -2.80 41.63 25.32
CA ILE A 556 -1.61 42.38 24.90
C ILE A 556 -1.95 43.18 23.65
N GLN A 557 -1.66 44.48 23.64
CA GLN A 557 -1.77 45.33 22.46
C GLN A 557 -0.38 45.78 22.01
N TYR A 558 0.03 45.37 20.81
CA TYR A 558 1.31 45.75 20.23
C TYR A 558 1.18 47.06 19.43
N HIS A 559 2.10 48.00 19.66
CA HIS A 559 2.22 49.26 18.93
C HIS A 559 3.62 49.39 18.30
N LYS A 560 3.80 50.33 17.36
CA LYS A 560 5.08 50.53 16.63
C LYS A 560 6.31 50.71 17.54
N ASN A 561 6.13 51.17 18.79
CA ASN A 561 7.21 51.49 19.73
C ASN A 561 7.09 50.74 21.09
N GLY A 562 6.47 49.55 21.12
CA GLY A 562 6.38 48.71 22.31
C GLY A 562 5.03 47.99 22.45
N ALA A 563 4.87 47.19 23.50
CA ALA A 563 3.63 46.50 23.83
C ALA A 563 2.96 47.11 25.07
N THR A 564 1.63 47.12 25.09
CA THR A 564 0.80 47.47 26.25
C THR A 564 0.13 46.22 26.79
N LEU A 565 0.40 45.90 28.06
CA LEU A 565 -0.14 44.71 28.75
C LEU A 565 -1.33 45.11 29.62
N PHE A 566 -2.53 44.64 29.28
CA PHE A 566 -3.72 44.78 30.11
C PHE A 566 -3.80 43.59 31.08
N ILE A 567 -3.63 43.84 32.37
CA ILE A 567 -3.54 42.81 33.41
C ILE A 567 -4.64 43.07 34.44
N SER A 568 -5.61 42.16 34.55
CA SER A 568 -6.57 42.12 35.65
C SER A 568 -5.90 41.60 36.92
N VAL A 569 -6.27 42.19 38.04
CA VAL A 569 -5.72 41.84 39.34
C VAL A 569 -6.84 41.28 40.20
N LEU A 570 -6.74 39.99 40.47
CA LEU A 570 -7.66 39.24 41.34
C LEU A 570 -7.09 39.25 42.75
N SER A 571 -7.77 39.92 43.67
CA SER A 571 -7.38 39.97 45.08
C SER A 571 -8.61 39.90 45.98
N SER A 572 -8.47 39.19 47.10
CA SER A 572 -9.50 39.03 48.12
C SER A 572 -9.76 40.30 48.95
N LYS A 573 -8.93 41.34 48.78
CA LYS A 573 -9.04 42.64 49.49
C LYS A 573 -8.75 43.80 48.56
N GLU A 574 -9.28 44.97 48.89
CA GLU A 574 -8.99 46.20 48.16
C GLU A 574 -7.52 46.61 48.31
N LEU A 575 -6.84 46.74 47.18
CA LEU A 575 -5.41 47.02 47.12
C LEU A 575 -5.13 48.51 47.38
N LYS A 576 -4.23 48.80 48.31
CA LYS A 576 -3.78 50.16 48.60
C LYS A 576 -2.92 50.70 47.46
N THR A 577 -2.88 52.03 47.28
CA THR A 577 -2.12 52.70 46.20
C THR A 577 -0.64 52.27 46.16
N LYS A 578 0.00 52.12 47.33
CA LYS A 578 1.39 51.64 47.44
C LYS A 578 1.60 50.19 46.96
N GLU A 579 0.61 49.33 47.13
CA GLU A 579 0.67 47.93 46.68
C GLU A 579 0.52 47.84 45.15
N LYS A 580 -0.39 48.64 44.58
CA LYS A 580 -0.55 48.80 43.13
C LYS A 580 0.74 49.31 42.47
N GLU A 581 1.39 50.32 43.06
CA GLU A 581 2.68 50.84 42.58
C GLU A 581 3.82 49.81 42.68
N THR A 582 3.83 48.99 43.75
CA THR A 582 4.84 47.94 43.93
C THR A 582 4.70 46.84 42.87
N ILE A 583 3.46 46.40 42.59
CA ILE A 583 3.15 45.43 41.53
C ILE A 583 3.56 46.01 40.16
N LEU A 584 3.18 47.26 39.88
CA LEU A 584 3.53 47.95 38.65
C LEU A 584 5.05 48.04 38.45
N HIS A 585 5.80 48.38 39.50
CA HIS A 585 7.24 48.49 39.45
C HIS A 585 7.92 47.14 39.20
N GLN A 586 7.43 46.05 39.82
CA GLN A 586 7.98 44.71 39.58
C GLN A 586 7.69 44.19 38.16
N ILE A 587 6.51 44.47 37.62
CA ILE A 587 6.16 44.15 36.23
C ILE A 587 7.07 44.96 35.28
N LYS A 588 7.22 46.27 35.51
CA LYS A 588 8.12 47.13 34.71
C LYS A 588 9.58 46.72 34.77
N LYS A 589 10.05 46.21 35.91
CA LYS A 589 11.41 45.68 36.06
C LYS A 589 11.63 44.38 35.28
N LYS A 590 10.60 43.55 35.17
CA LYS A 590 10.68 42.25 34.47
C LYS A 590 10.54 42.39 32.95
N PHE A 591 9.88 43.46 32.49
CA PHE A 591 9.67 43.77 31.07
C PHE A 591 10.19 45.19 30.71
N PRO A 592 11.51 45.43 30.75
CA PRO A 592 12.09 46.78 30.61
C PRO A 592 11.98 47.38 29.20
N GLU A 593 11.78 46.56 28.16
CA GLU A 593 11.72 47.00 26.76
C GLU A 593 10.30 47.36 26.27
N GLU A 594 9.27 47.16 27.09
CA GLU A 594 7.87 47.36 26.70
C GLU A 594 7.27 48.59 27.41
N LYS A 595 6.55 49.44 26.67
CA LYS A 595 5.81 50.58 27.25
C LYS A 595 4.54 50.07 27.95
N LEU A 596 4.73 49.65 29.20
CA LEU A 596 3.70 49.03 30.03
C LEU A 596 2.72 50.07 30.59
N ILE A 597 1.47 49.99 30.12
CA ILE A 597 0.32 50.61 30.77
C ILE A 597 -0.47 49.48 31.44
N VAL A 598 -0.35 49.36 32.76
CA VAL A 598 -1.10 48.37 33.54
C VAL A 598 -2.39 49.04 34.01
N SER A 599 -3.52 48.59 33.48
CA SER A 599 -4.84 48.99 33.95
C SER A 599 -5.33 47.97 34.97
N PHE A 600 -5.60 48.41 36.20
CA PHE A 600 -6.12 47.54 37.25
C PHE A 600 -7.63 47.43 37.12
N LYS A 601 -8.13 46.25 36.72
CA LYS A 601 -9.53 45.87 36.94
C LYS A 601 -9.58 44.94 38.14
N GLN A 602 -10.13 45.44 39.25
CA GLN A 602 -10.30 44.64 40.46
C GLN A 602 -11.60 43.86 40.36
N VAL A 603 -11.49 42.54 40.41
CA VAL A 603 -12.62 41.63 40.55
C VAL A 603 -12.58 41.16 42.01
N LEU A 604 -13.53 41.63 42.82
CA LEU A 604 -13.71 41.20 44.20
C LEU A 604 -14.39 39.82 44.27
#